data_AF-A0A971PG03-F1
#
_entry.id   AF-A0A971PG03-F1
#
_cell.length_a   1.000
_cell.length_b   1.000
_cell.length_c   1.000
_cell.angle_alpha   90.00
_cell.angle_beta   90.00
_cell.angle_gamma   90.00
#
_symmetry.space_group_name_H-M   'P 1'
#
loop_
_entity.id
_entity.type
_entity.pdbx_description
1 polymer ?
#
loop_
_entity_poly.entity_id
_entity_poly.type
_entity_poly.pdbx_seq_one_letter_code
_entity_poly.pdbx_strand_id
1 'polypeptide(L)'
;MQDSIGDFALFSLSDNSQLQINGSKITINGDIHTNNDFIFSGSSIVINGTCEASGKIDIKCPKPKITNLAEGVSALKIKDLSEDITAIAIENSKGYDEYQSDKQFIGNNTTLNKSIIVNG
;
A
#
# COMPACT_ATOMS: atom_id res chain seq x y z
N MET A 1 -12.73 1.15 -17.04
CA MET A 1 -12.57 1.92 -15.79
C MET A 1 -11.18 1.59 -15.29
N GLN A 2 -10.40 2.58 -14.86
CA GLN A 2 -9.15 2.32 -14.17
C GLN A 2 -9.54 2.01 -12.72
N ASP A 3 -9.25 0.82 -12.23
CA ASP A 3 -9.56 0.45 -10.84
C ASP A 3 -8.77 1.37 -9.90
N SER A 4 -9.45 1.90 -8.87
CA SER A 4 -8.78 2.69 -7.85
C SER A 4 -7.93 1.76 -7.00
N ILE A 5 -6.75 2.19 -6.56
CA ILE A 5 -5.88 1.37 -5.69
C ILE A 5 -6.61 0.92 -4.41
N GLY A 6 -7.63 1.68 -3.98
CA GLY A 6 -8.48 1.33 -2.83
C GLY A 6 -9.44 0.16 -3.06
N ASP A 7 -9.57 -0.34 -4.29
CA ASP A 7 -10.48 -1.43 -4.65
C ASP A 7 -9.81 -2.82 -4.56
N PHE A 8 -8.47 -2.87 -4.49
CA PHE A 8 -7.73 -4.12 -4.33
C PHE A 8 -7.81 -4.64 -2.89
N ALA A 9 -8.06 -5.95 -2.75
CA ALA A 9 -7.99 -6.63 -1.46
C ALA A 9 -6.55 -6.71 -0.94
N LEU A 10 -5.58 -6.73 -1.85
CA LEU A 10 -4.15 -6.72 -1.54
C LEU A 10 -3.40 -5.98 -2.65
N PHE A 11 -2.55 -5.03 -2.29
CA PHE A 11 -1.69 -4.37 -3.27
C PHE A 11 -0.26 -4.16 -2.76
N SER A 12 0.69 -4.15 -3.69
CA SER A 12 2.09 -3.75 -3.45
C SER A 12 2.55 -2.84 -4.59
N LEU A 13 3.03 -1.64 -4.26
CA LEU A 13 3.54 -0.68 -5.25
C LEU A 13 5.05 -0.60 -5.29
N SER A 14 5.74 -1.56 -4.67
CA SER A 14 7.20 -1.62 -4.72
C SER A 14 7.65 -2.09 -6.10
N ASP A 15 8.45 -1.27 -6.78
CA ASP A 15 9.10 -1.67 -8.04
C ASP A 15 10.29 -2.61 -7.80
N ASN A 16 10.77 -2.71 -6.55
CA ASN A 16 12.00 -3.42 -6.18
C ASN A 16 11.76 -4.67 -5.33
N SER A 17 10.51 -4.98 -4.99
CA SER A 17 10.19 -6.10 -4.11
C SER A 17 8.89 -6.77 -4.52
N GLN A 18 8.96 -8.08 -4.68
CA GLN A 18 7.82 -8.94 -4.95
C GLN A 18 6.80 -8.94 -3.81
N LEU A 19 5.54 -9.18 -4.15
CA LEU A 19 4.49 -9.52 -3.20
C LEU A 19 4.53 -11.03 -2.96
N GLN A 20 5.11 -11.45 -1.83
CA GLN A 20 5.24 -12.87 -1.49
C GLN A 20 4.31 -13.30 -0.33
N ILE A 21 3.57 -14.38 -0.54
CA ILE A 21 2.70 -15.01 0.46
C ILE A 21 3.15 -16.46 0.68
N ASN A 22 3.52 -16.78 1.92
CA ASN A 22 3.85 -18.15 2.34
C ASN A 22 2.80 -18.62 3.35
N GLY A 23 2.06 -19.70 3.06
CA GLY A 23 1.03 -20.19 3.99
C GLY A 23 0.33 -21.47 3.55
N SER A 24 -0.21 -22.23 4.51
CA SER A 24 -0.82 -23.54 4.21
C SER A 24 -2.16 -23.44 3.48
N LYS A 25 -3.07 -22.56 3.92
CA LYS A 25 -4.40 -22.37 3.32
C LYS A 25 -4.74 -20.89 3.31
N ILE A 26 -4.76 -20.29 2.13
CA ILE A 26 -5.06 -18.86 1.95
C ILE A 26 -6.32 -18.69 1.11
N THR A 27 -7.15 -17.71 1.48
CA THR A 27 -8.30 -17.25 0.68
C THR A 27 -8.27 -15.74 0.63
N ILE A 28 -8.31 -15.20 -0.59
CA ILE A 28 -8.35 -13.76 -0.85
C ILE A 28 -9.63 -13.49 -1.64
N ASN A 29 -10.48 -12.63 -1.10
CA ASN A 29 -11.72 -12.21 -1.73
C ASN A 29 -11.53 -10.79 -2.26
N GLY A 30 -11.53 -10.63 -3.57
CA GLY A 30 -11.18 -9.38 -4.24
C GLY A 30 -9.87 -9.47 -5.02
N ASP A 31 -9.56 -8.38 -5.71
CA ASP A 31 -8.45 -8.31 -6.65
C ASP A 31 -7.12 -8.07 -5.94
N ILE A 32 -6.03 -8.48 -6.59
CA ILE A 32 -4.66 -8.34 -6.10
C ILE A 32 -3.84 -7.61 -7.15
N HIS A 33 -3.08 -6.60 -6.74
CA HIS A 33 -2.13 -5.91 -7.61
C HIS A 33 -0.70 -5.94 -7.05
N THR A 34 0.30 -6.10 -7.91
CA THR A 34 1.70 -5.83 -7.55
C THR A 34 2.48 -5.20 -8.69
N ASN A 35 3.25 -4.14 -8.41
CA ASN A 35 4.19 -3.51 -9.36
C ASN A 35 5.40 -4.40 -9.70
N ASN A 36 5.54 -5.54 -9.04
CA ASN A 36 6.61 -6.49 -9.25
C ASN A 36 6.02 -7.90 -9.41
N ASP A 37 6.76 -8.95 -9.05
CA ASP A 37 6.26 -10.32 -9.09
C ASP A 37 5.26 -10.59 -7.95
N PHE A 38 4.30 -11.48 -8.21
CA PHE A 38 3.48 -12.12 -7.18
C PHE A 38 4.00 -13.55 -6.98
N ILE A 39 4.34 -13.90 -5.74
CA ILE A 39 4.84 -15.24 -5.40
C ILE A 39 3.99 -15.85 -4.31
N PHE A 40 3.43 -17.03 -4.58
CA PHE A 40 2.76 -17.85 -3.58
C PHE A 40 3.48 -19.17 -3.36
N SER A 41 3.70 -19.56 -2.10
CA SER A 41 4.18 -20.89 -1.73
C SER A 41 3.37 -21.47 -0.58
N GLY A 42 2.72 -22.61 -0.81
CA GLY A 42 1.76 -23.13 0.14
C GLY A 42 1.05 -24.41 -0.27
N SER A 43 0.11 -24.86 0.56
CA SER A 43 -0.66 -26.08 0.29
C SER A 43 -1.95 -25.82 -0.49
N SER A 44 -2.56 -24.63 -0.35
CA SER A 44 -3.79 -24.24 -1.02
C SER A 44 -3.94 -22.71 -1.08
N ILE A 45 -4.35 -22.19 -2.24
CA ILE A 45 -4.74 -20.79 -2.43
C ILE A 45 -6.07 -20.71 -3.17
N VAL A 46 -6.95 -19.81 -2.71
CA VAL A 46 -8.18 -19.39 -3.39
C VAL A 46 -8.14 -17.88 -3.59
N ILE A 47 -8.28 -17.39 -4.82
CA ILE A 47 -8.41 -15.98 -5.16
C ILE A 47 -9.72 -15.76 -5.93
N ASN A 48 -10.69 -15.15 -5.25
CA ASN A 48 -11.99 -14.78 -5.79
C ASN A 48 -11.92 -13.36 -6.36
N GLY A 49 -11.07 -13.19 -7.37
CA GLY A 49 -10.75 -11.91 -8.03
C GLY A 49 -9.65 -12.12 -9.08
N THR A 50 -9.22 -11.03 -9.70
CA THR A 50 -8.05 -10.97 -10.56
C THR A 50 -6.79 -10.84 -9.72
N CYS A 51 -5.82 -11.73 -9.94
CA CYS A 51 -4.46 -11.51 -9.47
C CYS A 51 -3.63 -10.99 -10.62
N GLU A 52 -3.23 -9.73 -10.52
CA GLU A 52 -2.42 -9.04 -11.50
C GLU A 52 -1.05 -8.65 -10.96
N ALA A 53 -0.05 -8.76 -11.83
CA ALA A 53 1.34 -8.44 -11.53
C ALA A 53 1.97 -7.73 -12.73
N SER A 54 2.68 -6.64 -12.49
CA SER A 54 3.52 -6.02 -13.53
C SER A 54 4.70 -6.90 -13.92
N GLY A 55 5.14 -7.73 -12.99
CA GLY A 55 6.09 -8.80 -13.25
C GLY A 55 5.40 -10.13 -13.58
N LYS A 56 5.84 -11.19 -12.91
CA LYS A 56 5.39 -12.57 -13.05
C LYS A 56 4.55 -13.05 -11.87
N ILE A 57 3.72 -14.06 -12.11
CA ILE A 57 2.92 -14.73 -11.09
C ILE A 57 3.46 -16.16 -10.94
N ASP A 58 4.16 -16.44 -9.84
CA ASP A 58 4.69 -17.76 -9.49
C ASP A 58 3.88 -18.39 -8.34
N ILE A 59 3.09 -19.42 -8.64
CA ILE A 59 2.23 -20.10 -7.67
C ILE A 59 2.68 -21.54 -7.49
N LYS A 60 3.27 -21.82 -6.32
CA LYS A 60 3.72 -23.15 -5.92
C LYS A 60 2.71 -23.79 -4.98
N CYS A 61 1.66 -24.39 -5.56
CA CYS A 61 0.77 -25.31 -4.85
C CYS A 61 0.08 -26.30 -5.82
N PRO A 62 -0.46 -27.43 -5.31
CA PRO A 62 -0.96 -28.49 -6.20
C PRO A 62 -2.24 -28.14 -6.98
N LYS A 63 -3.14 -27.34 -6.40
CA LYS A 63 -4.48 -27.07 -6.95
C LYS A 63 -4.92 -25.63 -6.61
N PRO A 64 -4.29 -24.60 -7.19
CA PRO A 64 -4.75 -23.23 -6.99
C PRO A 64 -6.14 -23.04 -7.58
N LYS A 65 -6.99 -22.25 -6.90
CA LYS A 65 -8.28 -21.82 -7.43
C LYS A 65 -8.26 -20.31 -7.59
N ILE A 66 -8.07 -19.83 -8.81
CA ILE A 66 -7.90 -18.40 -9.08
C ILE A 66 -8.83 -18.03 -10.22
N THR A 67 -9.59 -16.95 -10.02
CA THR A 67 -10.61 -16.54 -10.99
C THR A 67 -9.98 -15.99 -12.26
N ASN A 68 -8.98 -15.11 -12.12
CA ASN A 68 -8.25 -14.54 -13.25
C ASN A 68 -6.78 -14.24 -12.88
N LEU A 69 -5.89 -14.34 -13.87
CA LEU A 69 -4.46 -14.06 -13.75
C LEU A 69 -4.04 -13.10 -14.87
N ALA A 70 -3.28 -12.05 -14.53
CA ALA A 70 -2.74 -11.12 -15.51
C ALA A 70 -1.29 -10.75 -15.19
N GLU A 71 -0.36 -11.17 -16.05
CA GLU A 71 1.06 -10.78 -15.96
C GLU A 71 1.37 -9.63 -16.90
N GLY A 72 2.41 -8.84 -16.59
CA GLY A 72 2.86 -7.73 -17.44
C GLY A 72 1.88 -6.55 -17.48
N VAL A 73 1.02 -6.40 -16.46
CA VAL A 73 0.15 -5.22 -16.35
C VAL A 73 0.97 -3.96 -16.05
N SER A 74 0.45 -2.78 -16.38
CA SER A 74 1.15 -1.53 -16.09
C SER A 74 1.26 -1.30 -14.58
N ALA A 75 2.44 -0.89 -14.11
CA ALA A 75 2.65 -0.55 -12.71
C ALA A 75 1.77 0.63 -12.28
N LEU A 76 1.19 0.53 -11.09
CA LEU A 76 0.37 1.59 -10.50
C LEU A 76 1.25 2.54 -9.69
N LYS A 77 0.83 3.81 -9.62
CA LYS A 77 1.46 4.82 -8.78
C LYS A 77 0.40 5.49 -7.93
N ILE A 78 0.69 5.64 -6.64
CA ILE A 78 -0.09 6.52 -5.76
C ILE A 78 0.46 7.95 -5.93
N LYS A 79 -0.44 8.91 -6.11
CA LYS A 79 -0.10 10.33 -5.99
C LYS A 79 0.39 10.57 -4.57
N ASP A 80 1.52 11.26 -4.40
CA ASP A 80 1.89 11.76 -3.08
C ASP A 80 0.78 12.69 -2.58
N LEU A 81 0.17 12.33 -1.45
CA LEU A 81 -0.90 13.09 -0.82
C LEU A 81 -0.36 14.01 0.30
N SER A 82 0.96 14.04 0.52
CA SER A 82 1.59 14.84 1.58
C SER A 82 1.20 16.32 1.50
N GLU A 83 1.25 16.92 0.30
CA GLU A 83 0.84 18.31 0.06
C GLU A 83 -0.64 18.53 0.35
N ASP A 84 -1.51 17.65 -0.16
CA ASP A 84 -2.97 17.75 0.02
C ASP A 84 -3.35 17.63 1.51
N ILE A 85 -2.73 16.68 2.23
CA ILE A 85 -2.92 16.48 3.67
C ILE A 85 -2.43 17.70 4.46
N THR A 86 -1.26 18.23 4.09
CA THR A 86 -0.68 19.41 4.73
C THR A 86 -1.57 20.64 4.53
N ALA A 87 -2.10 20.83 3.32
CA ALA A 87 -3.02 21.91 3.00
C ALA A 87 -4.31 21.84 3.84
N ILE A 88 -4.92 20.65 3.96
CA ILE A 88 -6.11 20.42 4.80
C ILE A 88 -5.79 20.70 6.28
N ALA A 89 -4.61 20.28 6.76
CA ALA A 89 -4.18 20.53 8.13
C ALA A 89 -3.99 22.03 8.41
N ILE A 90 -3.46 22.79 7.45
CA ILE A 90 -3.32 24.24 7.54
C ILE A 90 -4.69 24.91 7.55
N GLU A 91 -5.57 24.58 6.59
CA GLU A 91 -6.90 25.18 6.44
C GLU A 91 -7.77 25.00 7.70
N ASN A 92 -7.73 23.82 8.30
CA ASN A 92 -8.50 23.51 9.51
C ASN A 92 -7.82 23.97 10.81
N SER A 93 -6.58 24.45 10.76
CA SER A 93 -5.87 24.96 11.94
C SER A 93 -6.26 26.41 12.24
N LYS A 94 -6.33 26.78 13.53
CA LYS A 94 -6.40 28.20 13.95
C LYS A 94 -5.00 28.86 13.97
N GLY A 95 -4.09 28.38 13.12
CA GLY A 95 -2.66 28.65 13.14
C GLY A 95 -1.83 27.39 13.39
N TYR A 96 -0.64 27.33 12.80
CA TYR A 96 0.32 26.23 12.92
C TYR A 96 1.71 26.77 13.27
N ASP A 97 2.54 25.91 13.87
CA ASP A 97 3.98 26.13 13.99
C ASP A 97 4.70 25.19 13.00
N GLU A 98 5.66 25.72 12.26
CA GLU A 98 6.41 24.99 11.22
C GLU A 98 7.89 24.87 11.61
N TYR A 99 8.44 23.66 11.46
CA TYR A 99 9.84 23.36 11.70
C TYR A 99 10.47 22.76 10.44
N GLN A 100 11.62 23.29 10.00
CA GLN A 100 12.34 22.84 8.79
C GLN A 100 13.39 21.76 9.06
N SER A 101 13.32 21.15 10.24
CA SER A 101 14.22 20.09 10.69
C SER A 101 13.56 19.34 11.83
N ASP A 102 14.14 18.20 12.21
CA ASP A 102 13.77 17.47 13.42
C ASP A 102 13.58 18.40 14.62
N LYS A 103 12.45 18.25 15.30
CA LYS A 103 12.11 19.02 16.50
C LYS A 103 11.89 18.10 17.69
N GLN A 104 12.72 18.28 18.72
CA GLN A 104 12.57 17.57 19.99
C GLN A 104 12.00 18.50 21.07
N PHE A 105 11.01 18.03 21.81
CA PHE A 105 10.47 18.69 23.00
C PHE A 105 10.92 17.89 24.24
N ILE A 106 11.66 18.52 25.16
CA ILE A 106 12.24 17.87 26.33
C ILE A 106 11.64 18.50 27.59
N GLY A 107 11.01 17.69 28.44
CA GLY A 107 10.45 18.12 29.71
C GLY A 107 9.44 17.12 30.27
N ASN A 108 9.04 17.29 31.53
CA ASN A 108 8.03 16.43 32.16
C ASN A 108 6.62 16.65 31.60
N ASN A 109 6.36 17.83 31.02
CA ASN A 109 5.11 18.18 30.35
C ASN A 109 5.44 19.01 29.09
N THR A 110 4.72 18.79 27.99
CA THR A 110 4.77 19.61 26.77
C THR A 110 3.36 20.07 26.43
N THR A 111 3.18 21.36 26.18
CA THR A 111 1.89 21.95 25.78
C THR A 111 1.96 22.37 24.32
N LEU A 112 1.05 21.85 23.50
CA LEU A 112 0.94 22.18 22.08
C LEU A 112 -0.40 22.88 21.86
N ASN A 113 -0.34 24.18 21.57
CA ASN A 113 -1.55 25.02 21.43
C ASN A 113 -1.98 25.21 19.96
N LYS A 114 -1.24 24.62 19.02
CA LYS A 114 -1.41 24.74 17.57
C LYS A 114 -1.04 23.42 16.90
N SER A 115 -1.48 23.26 15.65
CA SER A 115 -0.98 22.20 14.78
C SER A 115 0.54 22.35 14.56
N ILE A 116 1.24 21.23 14.41
CA ILE A 116 2.68 21.21 14.11
C ILE A 116 2.87 20.63 12.71
N ILE A 117 3.69 21.30 11.92
CA ILE A 117 4.19 20.82 10.62
C ILE A 117 5.71 20.70 10.72
N VAL A 118 6.26 19.56 10.30
CA VAL A 118 7.71 19.31 10.31
C VAL A 118 8.15 18.86 8.92
N ASN A 119 9.03 19.65 8.31
CA ASN A 119 9.67 19.36 7.02
C ASN A 119 11.12 18.89 7.30
N GLY A 120 11.25 17.74 7.97
CA GLY A 120 12.54 17.17 8.37
C GLY A 120 13.21 16.36 7.26
#